data_AF-A0A8J6ZVJ9-F1
#
_entry.id   AF-A0A8J6ZVJ9-F1
#
_cell.length_a   1.000
_cell.length_b   1.000
_cell.length_c   1.000
_cell.angle_alpha   90.00
_cell.angle_beta   90.00
_cell.angle_gamma   90.00
#
_symmetry.space_group_name_H-M   'P 1'
#
loop_
_entity.id
_entity.type
_entity.pdbx_description
1 polymer ?
#
loop_
_entity_poly.entity_id
_entity_poly.type
_entity_poly.pdbx_seq_one_letter_code
_entity_poly.pdbx_strand_id
1 'polypeptide(L)'
;MLHLLYILAFTILACIAVANLIRNLVMFSFDRERNYPVKSSAMGNQGYFASKNQFAPHPELLDSAGNLIKEPLLVMRSINVEDARQQLDALYEASPGQKSENQEF
;
A
#
# COMPACT_ATOMS: atom_id res chain seq x y z
N MET A 1 -49.27 4.16 26.11
CA MET A 1 -48.24 3.27 26.71
C MET A 1 -47.16 2.81 25.72
N LEU A 2 -47.45 2.58 24.42
CA LEU A 2 -46.42 2.21 23.40
C LEU A 2 -45.43 3.33 23.04
N HIS A 3 -45.78 4.59 23.32
CA HIS A 3 -44.94 5.74 23.00
C HIS A 3 -43.56 5.70 23.68
N LEU A 4 -43.48 5.15 24.89
CA LEU A 4 -42.22 4.99 25.62
C LEU A 4 -41.28 4.01 24.89
N LEU A 5 -41.83 2.93 24.32
CA LEU A 5 -41.06 2.00 23.50
C LEU A 5 -40.59 2.62 22.18
N TYR A 6 -41.37 3.50 21.55
CA TYR A 6 -40.93 4.21 20.33
C TYR A 6 -39.79 5.17 20.61
N ILE A 7 -39.87 5.93 21.71
CA ILE A 7 -38.78 6.83 22.12
C ILE A 7 -37.52 6.00 22.43
N LEU A 8 -37.65 4.88 23.15
CA LEU A 8 -36.54 3.97 23.44
C LEU A 8 -35.90 3.45 22.14
N ALA A 9 -36.69 2.87 21.23
CA ALA A 9 -36.18 2.33 19.97
C ALA A 9 -35.50 3.40 19.10
N PHE A 10 -36.10 4.60 19.03
CA PHE A 10 -35.53 5.74 18.32
C PHE A 10 -34.19 6.17 18.92
N THR A 11 -34.06 6.24 20.24
CA THR A 11 -32.78 6.58 20.89
C THR A 11 -31.69 5.56 20.60
N ILE A 12 -32.02 4.26 20.58
CA ILE A 12 -31.06 3.21 20.24
C ILE A 12 -30.59 3.36 18.79
N LEU A 13 -31.53 3.54 17.85
CA LEU A 13 -31.21 3.75 16.43
C LEU A 13 -30.37 5.01 16.22
N ALA A 14 -30.72 6.12 16.89
CA ALA A 14 -29.99 7.37 16.81
C ALA A 14 -28.55 7.23 17.32
N CYS A 15 -28.35 6.57 18.47
CA CYS A 15 -27.02 6.31 19.02
C CYS A 15 -26.18 5.44 18.07
N ILE A 16 -26.75 4.38 17.48
CA ILE A 16 -26.05 3.52 16.50
C ILE A 16 -25.66 4.33 15.26
N ALA A 17 -26.57 5.15 14.73
CA ALA A 17 -26.32 5.95 13.54
C ALA A 17 -25.20 6.98 13.78
N VAL A 18 -25.24 7.70 14.91
CA VAL A 18 -24.21 8.69 15.28
C VAL A 18 -22.86 8.02 15.51
N ALA A 19 -22.82 6.86 16.20
CA ALA A 19 -21.58 6.12 16.39
C ALA A 19 -20.97 5.63 15.06
N ASN A 20 -21.81 5.17 14.13
CA ASN A 20 -21.38 4.76 12.80
C ASN A 20 -20.85 5.96 11.99
N LEU A 21 -21.54 7.11 12.05
CA LEU A 21 -21.09 8.35 11.42
C LEU A 21 -19.73 8.79 11.95
N ILE A 22 -19.55 8.82 13.27
CA ILE A 22 -18.27 9.18 13.91
C ILE A 22 -17.17 8.21 13.47
N ARG A 23 -17.44 6.89 13.46
CA ARG A 23 -16.45 5.90 12.99
C ARG A 23 -16.03 6.17 11.54
N ASN A 24 -16.99 6.40 10.64
CA ASN A 24 -16.72 6.68 9.23
C ASN A 24 -15.97 8.01 9.06
N LEU A 25 -16.34 9.04 9.80
CA LEU A 25 -15.67 10.34 9.77
C LEU A 25 -14.24 10.26 10.30
N VAL A 26 -14.05 9.55 11.41
CA VAL A 26 -12.73 9.36 12.05
C VAL A 26 -11.82 8.52 11.15
N MET A 27 -12.33 7.43 10.56
CA MET A 27 -11.59 6.64 9.56
C MET A 27 -11.15 7.50 8.38
N PHE A 28 -12.07 8.28 7.82
CA PHE A 28 -11.80 9.19 6.71
C PHE A 28 -10.82 10.32 7.08
N SER A 29 -10.90 10.84 8.31
CA SER A 29 -10.00 11.88 8.81
C SER A 29 -8.58 11.34 9.01
N PHE A 30 -8.44 10.10 9.48
CA PHE A 30 -7.13 9.47 9.65
C PHE A 30 -6.48 9.02 8.34
N ASP A 31 -7.26 8.69 7.30
CA ASP A 31 -6.70 8.41 5.96
C ASP A 31 -6.09 9.66 5.29
N ARG A 32 -6.42 10.86 5.76
CA ARG A 32 -5.86 12.11 5.24
C ARG A 32 -4.48 12.46 5.84
N GLU A 33 -4.10 11.83 6.96
CA GLU A 33 -2.82 12.06 7.65
C GLU A 33 -1.89 10.84 7.68
N ARG A 34 -2.34 9.66 7.22
CA ARG A 34 -1.49 8.46 7.15
C ARG A 34 -0.83 8.30 5.79
N ASN A 35 0.15 9.17 5.52
CA ASN A 35 1.32 8.76 4.75
C ASN A 35 2.16 7.78 5.58
N TYR A 36 1.66 6.60 5.95
CA TYR A 36 2.51 5.51 6.47
C TYR A 36 1.98 4.11 6.15
N PRO A 37 2.89 3.19 5.78
CA PRO A 37 2.55 1.88 5.25
C PRO A 37 1.93 0.98 6.31
N VAL A 38 1.14 0.03 5.81
CA VAL A 38 0.53 -1.08 6.55
C VAL A 38 1.60 -1.82 7.33
N LYS A 39 1.76 -1.47 8.61
CA LYS A 39 2.36 -2.37 9.59
C LYS A 39 1.33 -3.47 9.80
N SER A 40 1.56 -4.62 9.17
CA SER A 40 0.85 -5.86 9.45
C SER A 40 0.94 -6.13 10.96
N SER A 41 -0.15 -5.88 11.66
CA SER A 41 -0.30 -6.22 13.06
C SER A 41 -0.29 -7.74 13.17
N ALA A 42 0.83 -8.27 13.64
CA ALA A 42 0.93 -9.60 14.19
C ALA A 42 -0.03 -9.72 15.39
N MET A 43 -1.22 -10.27 15.15
CA MET A 43 -2.05 -10.90 16.18
C MET A 43 -3.07 -11.81 15.52
N GLY A 44 -2.93 -13.13 15.71
CA GLY A 44 -3.96 -14.09 15.33
C GLY A 44 -3.45 -15.34 14.63
N ASN A 45 -2.77 -16.20 15.40
CA ASN A 45 -2.94 -17.66 15.39
C ASN A 45 -3.64 -18.26 14.16
N GLN A 46 -2.91 -18.79 13.18
CA GLN A 46 -3.29 -19.98 12.39
C GLN A 46 -2.14 -20.39 11.45
N GLY A 47 -1.50 -21.51 11.78
CA GLY A 47 -1.29 -22.61 10.83
C GLY A 47 -0.38 -22.45 9.61
N TYR A 48 0.66 -23.29 9.60
CA TYR A 48 1.20 -23.97 8.41
C TYR A 48 2.06 -23.15 7.42
N PHE A 49 3.36 -23.45 7.45
CA PHE A 49 4.33 -23.37 6.35
C PHE A 49 4.32 -22.09 5.48
N ALA A 50 4.89 -21.00 6.00
CA ALA A 50 5.43 -19.95 5.15
C ALA A 50 6.95 -20.10 5.12
N SER A 51 7.48 -20.50 3.95
CA SER A 51 8.87 -20.22 3.56
C SER A 51 9.20 -18.82 4.07
N LYS A 52 10.20 -18.73 4.96
CA LYS A 52 10.73 -17.45 5.42
C LYS A 52 11.45 -16.84 4.22
N ASN A 53 10.68 -16.30 3.28
CA ASN A 53 11.14 -15.38 2.25
C ASN A 53 11.75 -14.24 3.04
N GLN A 54 13.06 -14.32 3.24
CA GLN A 54 13.85 -13.26 3.81
C GLN A 54 13.60 -12.08 2.90
N PHE A 55 12.77 -11.16 3.38
CA PHE A 55 12.50 -9.91 2.71
C PHE A 55 13.83 -9.16 2.68
N ALA A 56 14.60 -9.36 1.62
CA ALA A 56 15.82 -8.62 1.35
C ALA A 56 15.35 -7.28 0.78
N PRO A 57 15.42 -6.19 1.55
CA PRO A 57 14.98 -4.89 1.05
C PRO A 57 15.83 -4.49 -0.15
N HIS A 58 15.20 -3.92 -1.18
CA HIS A 58 15.93 -3.34 -2.30
C HIS A 58 16.90 -2.27 -1.78
N PRO A 59 18.12 -2.19 -2.31
CA PRO A 59 19.17 -1.31 -1.80
C PRO A 59 18.79 0.18 -1.87
N GLU A 60 17.85 0.55 -2.75
CA GLU A 60 17.32 1.92 -2.86
C GLU A 60 16.46 2.35 -1.67
N LEU A 61 16.00 1.39 -0.86
CA LEU A 61 15.23 1.62 0.36
C LEU A 61 16.13 1.67 1.60
N LEU A 62 17.45 1.77 1.45
CA LEU A 62 18.38 1.92 2.56
C LEU A 62 19.02 3.32 2.51
N ASP A 63 19.09 3.99 3.65
CA ASP A 63 19.91 5.20 3.80
C ASP A 63 21.41 4.83 3.84
N SER A 64 22.27 5.85 3.87
CA SER A 64 23.73 5.69 3.97
C SER A 64 24.20 5.00 5.27
N ALA A 65 23.33 4.85 6.26
CA ALA A 65 23.56 4.12 7.50
C ALA A 65 22.93 2.72 7.50
N GLY A 66 22.31 2.29 6.40
CA GLY A 66 21.67 0.97 6.24
C GLY A 66 20.28 0.87 6.88
N ASN A 67 19.65 1.98 7.26
CA ASN A 67 18.29 1.98 7.78
C ASN A 67 17.27 2.02 6.64
N LEU A 68 16.14 1.36 6.83
CA LEU A 68 15.04 1.34 5.88
C LEU A 68 14.38 2.71 5.76
N ILE A 69 14.47 3.33 4.59
CA ILE A 69 13.75 4.56 4.22
C ILE A 69 12.46 4.22 3.49
N LYS A 70 11.46 5.09 3.65
CA LYS A 70 10.06 4.85 3.22
C LYS A 70 9.82 5.21 1.76
N GLU A 71 10.75 5.94 1.16
CA GLU A 71 10.76 6.33 -0.24
C GLU A 71 12.14 6.01 -0.82
N PRO A 72 12.22 5.51 -2.06
CA PRO A 72 13.51 5.29 -2.70
C PRO A 72 14.21 6.64 -2.89
N LEU A 73 15.51 6.68 -2.63
CA LEU A 73 16.34 7.87 -2.89
C LEU A 73 16.28 8.21 -4.39
N LEU A 74 15.47 9.21 -4.75
CA LEU A 74 15.34 9.68 -6.13
C LEU A 74 16.62 10.44 -6.53
N VAL A 75 17.56 9.75 -7.18
CA VAL A 75 18.75 10.38 -7.76
C VAL A 75 18.38 11.00 -9.10
N MET A 76 18.10 12.30 -9.12
CA MET A 76 17.90 13.03 -10.39
C MET A 76 19.22 13.09 -11.17
N ARG A 77 19.27 12.43 -12.33
CA ARG A 77 20.36 12.56 -13.30
C ARG A 77 19.88 13.49 -14.42
N SER A 78 20.66 14.51 -14.76
CA SER A 78 20.43 15.31 -15.97
C SER A 78 20.85 14.49 -17.19
N ILE A 79 19.91 13.76 -17.78
CA ILE A 79 20.12 12.97 -19.01
C ILE A 79 19.32 13.58 -20.16
N ASN A 80 19.82 13.43 -21.38
CA ASN A 80 19.09 13.85 -22.58
C ASN A 80 17.91 12.88 -22.85
N VAL A 81 16.87 13.34 -23.54
CA VAL A 81 15.70 12.52 -23.88
C VAL A 81 16.09 11.30 -24.70
N GLU A 82 17.04 11.46 -25.62
CA GLU A 82 17.52 10.39 -26.49
C GLU A 82 18.24 9.29 -25.68
N ASP A 83 19.10 9.68 -24.73
CA ASP A 83 19.82 8.75 -23.87
C ASP A 83 18.85 7.98 -22.95
N ALA A 84 17.81 8.66 -22.45
CA ALA A 84 16.77 8.05 -21.62
C ALA A 84 15.99 6.98 -22.40
N ARG A 85 15.64 7.29 -23.65
CA ARG A 85 14.97 6.36 -24.55
C ARG A 85 15.84 5.12 -24.79
N GLN A 86 17.12 5.32 -25.12
CA GLN A 86 18.04 4.22 -25.36
C GLN A 86 18.24 3.32 -24.13
N GLN A 87 18.26 3.91 -22.92
CA GLN A 87 18.33 3.16 -21.67
C GLN A 87 17.07 2.34 -21.40
N LEU A 88 15.88 2.88 -21.71
CA LEU A 88 14.62 2.15 -21.58
C LEU A 88 14.53 0.98 -22.58
N ASP A 89 14.95 1.20 -23.83
CA ASP A 89 15.01 0.15 -24.85
C ASP A 89 15.99 -0.96 -24.42
N ALA A 90 17.15 -0.59 -23.87
CA ALA A 90 18.12 -1.56 -23.36
C ALA A 90 17.58 -2.38 -22.17
N LEU A 91 16.82 -1.76 -21.26
CA LEU A 91 16.17 -2.45 -20.13
C LEU A 91 15.06 -3.41 -20.61
N TYR A 92 14.34 -3.04 -21.66
CA TYR A 92 13.31 -3.86 -22.26
C TYR A 92 13.89 -5.15 -22.86
N GLU A 93 14.95 -5.02 -23.67
CA GLU A 93 15.64 -6.16 -24.30
C GLU A 93 16.40 -7.04 -23.29
N ALA A 94 16.92 -6.46 -22.21
CA ALA A 94 17.63 -7.20 -21.16
C ALA A 94 16.70 -7.91 -20.17
N SER A 95 15.37 -7.75 -20.30
CA SER A 95 14.40 -8.32 -19.37
C SER A 95 14.35 -9.86 -19.50
N PRO A 96 14.63 -10.61 -18.42
CA PRO A 96 14.59 -12.07 -18.43
C PRO A 96 13.13 -12.53 -18.46
N GLY A 97 12.52 -12.53 -19.64
CA GLY A 97 11.11 -12.86 -19.83
C GLY A 97 10.59 -12.75 -21.27
N GLN A 98 11.32 -12.11 -22.19
CA GLN A 98 10.91 -12.09 -23.59
C GLN A 98 11.18 -13.45 -24.25
N LYS A 99 10.14 -14.30 -24.29
CA LYS A 99 10.03 -15.33 -25.31
C LYS A 99 9.71 -14.64 -26.63
N SER A 100 10.59 -14.85 -27.58
CA SER A 100 10.51 -14.49 -29.00
C SER A 100 9.10 -14.66 -29.58
N GLU A 101 8.32 -13.58 -29.65
CA GLU A 101 7.08 -13.51 -30.43
C GLU A 101 7.27 -12.44 -31.51
N ASN A 102 8.14 -12.75 -32.46
CA ASN A 102 8.28 -12.06 -33.75
C ASN A 102 9.05 -12.97 -34.72
N GLN A 103 8.55 -14.19 -34.92
CA GLN A 103 8.79 -14.96 -36.14
C GLN A 103 7.44 -15.04 -36.86
N GLU A 104 7.10 -13.98 -37.59
CA GLU A 104 6.07 -14.05 -38.63
C GLU A 104 6.76 -14.39 -39.96
N PHE A 105 6.32 -15.48 -40.58
CA PHE A 105 6.64 -15.90 -41.96
C PHE A 105 5.50 -15.51 -42.89
#